data_AF-A0A2S2R8I8-F1
#
_entry.id   AF-A0A2S2R8I8-F1
#
_cell.length_a   1.000
_cell.length_b   1.000
_cell.length_c   1.000
_cell.angle_alpha   90.00
_cell.angle_beta   90.00
_cell.angle_gamma   90.00
#
_symmetry.space_group_name_H-M   'P 1'
#
loop_
_entity.id
_entity.type
_entity.pdbx_description
1 polymer ?
#
loop_
_entity_poly.entity_id
_entity_poly.type
_entity_poly.pdbx_seq_one_letter_code
_entity_poly.pdbx_strand_id
1 'polypeptide(L)'
;LFVFLFYFCFTDVLFKFSLPLPYCNALNSSLSFIILIMDTSNGQDNDTSNYNEEDSLDPRIQLELEKLNSSTDNINKLEIELDEANTTFRMLMAEASRRLKVRARKLGSCIDKARPFYEALNMSKQAQQQCQIAAVKYQRANEIHQAAKETVALAEARFLSKQHEWKFDSAWQEMLNNAILKVFFMK
;
A
#
# COMPACT_ATOMS: atom_id res chain seq x y z
N LEU A 1 5.97 38.42 12.89
CA LEU A 1 4.66 38.58 12.22
C LEU A 1 4.53 37.77 10.92
N PHE A 2 5.53 37.78 10.03
CA PHE A 2 5.46 37.08 8.72
C PHE A 2 5.34 35.55 8.84
N VAL A 3 6.02 34.96 9.84
CA VAL A 3 5.95 33.51 10.13
C VAL A 3 4.59 33.10 10.72
N PHE A 4 3.96 33.98 11.49
CA PHE A 4 2.62 33.74 12.07
C PHE A 4 1.50 33.76 11.00
N LEU A 5 1.63 34.62 9.99
CA LEU A 5 0.72 34.65 8.84
C LEU A 5 0.86 33.42 7.94
N PHE A 6 2.06 32.83 7.85
CA PHE A 6 2.29 31.61 7.10
C PHE A 6 1.72 30.37 7.81
N TYR A 7 1.84 30.32 9.14
CA TYR A 7 1.28 29.25 9.97
C TYR A 7 -0.25 29.22 9.93
N PHE A 8 -0.89 30.39 10.02
CA PHE A 8 -2.36 30.48 10.00
C PHE A 8 -2.96 30.09 8.63
N CYS A 9 -2.26 30.41 7.54
CA CYS A 9 -2.70 30.05 6.18
C CYS A 9 -2.55 28.54 5.91
N PHE A 10 -1.56 27.88 6.52
CA PHE A 10 -1.33 26.44 6.34
C PHE A 10 -2.33 25.59 7.14
N THR A 11 -2.74 26.05 8.33
CA THR A 11 -3.76 25.36 9.16
C THR A 11 -5.16 25.41 8.56
N ASP A 12 -5.54 26.50 7.88
CA ASP A 12 -6.86 26.63 7.25
C ASP A 12 -7.02 25.76 5.98
N VAL A 13 -5.92 25.51 5.25
CA VAL A 13 -5.95 24.68 4.03
C VAL A 13 -6.04 23.19 4.36
N LEU A 14 -5.47 22.76 5.50
CA LEU A 14 -5.48 21.35 5.93
C LEU A 14 -6.82 20.90 6.57
N PHE A 15 -7.62 21.81 7.13
CA PHE A 15 -8.91 21.46 7.75
C PHE A 15 -10.02 21.12 6.73
N LYS A 16 -9.82 21.44 5.44
CA LYS A 16 -10.82 21.22 4.38
C LYS A 16 -10.70 19.89 3.62
N PHE A 17 -9.63 19.12 3.87
CA PHE A 17 -9.44 17.80 3.28
C PHE A 17 -9.62 16.72 4.35
N SER A 18 -10.85 16.22 4.44
CA SER A 18 -11.22 15.07 5.25
C SER A 18 -10.56 13.80 4.72
N LEU A 19 -9.28 13.59 5.07
CA LEU A 19 -8.54 12.35 4.86
C LEU A 19 -8.03 11.84 6.23
N PRO A 20 -8.19 10.54 6.53
CA PRO A 20 -7.80 9.98 7.82
C PRO A 20 -6.27 9.86 7.86
N LEU A 21 -5.63 10.51 8.83
CA LEU A 21 -4.18 10.47 9.03
C LEU A 21 -3.85 9.69 10.31
N PRO A 22 -2.98 8.67 10.21
CA PRO A 22 -2.15 8.23 11.32
C PRO A 22 -0.68 8.61 11.05
N TYR A 23 -0.37 9.87 10.72
CA TYR A 23 1.02 10.31 10.50
C TYR A 23 1.33 11.74 10.97
N CYS A 24 0.55 12.30 11.91
CA CYS A 24 0.80 13.65 12.43
C CYS A 24 1.79 13.71 13.61
N ASN A 25 2.22 12.57 14.17
CA ASN A 25 3.04 12.57 15.40
C ASN A 25 4.55 12.68 15.15
N ALA A 26 5.03 12.48 13.92
CA ALA A 26 6.46 12.52 13.59
C ALA A 26 6.99 13.95 13.35
N LEU A 27 6.14 14.87 12.86
CA LEU A 27 6.56 16.23 12.53
C LEU A 27 6.74 17.12 13.78
N ASN A 28 6.01 16.85 14.86
CA ASN A 28 6.13 17.63 16.10
C ASN A 28 7.41 17.31 16.89
N SER A 29 7.97 16.10 16.76
CA SER A 29 9.23 15.75 17.44
C SER A 29 10.46 16.34 16.74
N SER A 30 10.41 16.52 15.41
CA SER A 30 11.52 17.08 14.64
C SER A 30 11.64 18.60 14.81
N LEU A 31 10.50 19.31 14.87
CA LEU A 31 10.47 20.77 15.06
C LEU A 31 10.94 21.22 16.45
N SER A 32 10.68 20.43 17.51
CA SER A 32 11.18 20.73 18.86
C SER A 32 12.70 20.59 18.98
N PHE A 33 13.32 19.69 18.19
CA PHE A 33 14.77 19.47 18.24
C PHE A 33 15.54 20.57 17.48
N ILE A 34 14.97 21.08 16.38
CA ILE A 34 15.58 22.15 15.58
C ILE A 34 15.54 23.50 16.33
N ILE A 35 14.48 23.77 17.11
CA ILE A 35 14.40 24.99 17.94
C ILE A 35 15.45 24.97 19.06
N LEU A 36 15.71 23.81 19.69
CA LEU A 36 16.71 23.69 20.76
C LEU A 36 18.15 23.99 20.28
N ILE A 37 18.48 23.66 19.03
CA ILE A 37 19.81 23.91 18.46
C ILE A 37 20.01 25.40 18.12
N MET A 38 18.95 26.14 17.76
CA MET A 38 19.06 27.56 17.42
C MET A 38 19.16 28.51 18.63
N ASP A 39 18.75 28.06 19.82
CA ASP A 39 18.83 28.89 21.05
C ASP A 39 20.21 28.84 21.74
N THR A 40 21.15 28.00 21.27
CA THR A 40 22.49 27.85 21.88
C THR A 40 23.53 28.80 21.26
N SER A 41 23.12 30.00 20.85
CA SER A 41 24.01 31.02 20.27
C SER A 41 23.71 32.40 20.85
N ASN A 42 23.78 32.53 22.17
CA ASN A 42 24.02 33.81 22.86
C ASN A 42 24.38 33.57 24.33
N GLY A 43 25.67 33.65 24.65
CA GLY A 43 26.18 33.58 26.03
C GLY A 43 27.70 33.49 26.06
N GLN A 44 28.35 34.63 26.26
CA GLN A 44 29.78 34.77 26.55
C GLN A 44 30.07 34.41 28.03
N ASP A 45 31.15 33.64 28.27
CA ASP A 45 32.27 33.95 29.19
C ASP A 45 32.86 32.75 29.98
N ASN A 46 34.20 32.65 29.88
CA ASN A 46 35.21 32.17 30.84
C ASN A 46 35.20 30.70 31.32
N ASP A 47 36.18 29.91 30.86
CA ASP A 47 37.38 29.62 31.66
C ASP A 47 38.42 28.80 30.87
N THR A 48 39.69 29.11 31.14
CA THR A 48 40.86 28.43 30.57
C THR A 48 41.10 27.10 31.27
N SER A 49 40.88 25.98 30.58
CA SER A 49 41.51 24.70 30.92
C SER A 49 41.76 23.85 29.67
N ASN A 50 43.01 23.87 29.23
CA ASN A 50 43.77 22.72 28.75
C ASN A 50 42.96 21.51 28.20
N TYR A 51 42.68 21.52 26.90
CA TYR A 51 42.37 20.33 26.10
C TYR A 51 43.13 20.39 24.77
N ASN A 52 44.45 20.29 24.83
CA ASN A 52 45.28 20.02 23.64
C ASN A 52 45.40 18.50 23.38
N GLU A 53 44.32 17.73 23.62
CA GLU A 53 44.24 16.27 23.38
C GLU A 53 42.86 15.82 22.83
N GLU A 54 42.04 16.71 22.25
CA GLU A 54 40.70 16.38 21.71
C GLU A 54 40.58 16.45 20.17
N ASP A 55 41.68 16.44 19.42
CA ASP A 55 41.66 16.35 17.94
C ASP A 55 41.33 14.94 17.40
N SER A 56 40.88 14.03 18.27
CA SER A 56 40.43 12.68 17.90
C SER A 56 39.04 12.44 18.49
N LEU A 57 38.00 12.77 17.74
CA LEU A 57 36.64 12.28 18.02
C LEU A 57 36.67 10.77 18.27
N ASP A 58 35.91 10.27 19.26
CA ASP A 58 35.76 8.83 19.46
C ASP A 58 35.33 8.19 18.12
N PRO A 59 36.06 7.17 17.61
CA PRO A 59 35.76 6.54 16.33
C PRO A 59 34.28 6.11 16.18
N ARG A 60 33.59 5.80 17.28
CA ARG A 60 32.15 5.48 17.27
C ARG A 60 31.28 6.70 17.01
N ILE A 61 31.60 7.83 17.62
CA ILE A 61 30.88 9.09 17.43
C ILE A 61 31.09 9.58 15.99
N GLN A 62 32.33 9.47 15.49
CA GLN A 62 32.64 9.81 14.11
C GLN A 62 31.85 8.98 13.10
N LEU A 63 31.74 7.66 13.31
CA LEU A 63 30.95 6.77 12.44
C LEU A 63 29.46 7.15 12.42
N GLU A 64 28.87 7.48 13.57
CA GLU A 64 27.46 7.88 13.63
C GLU A 64 27.22 9.26 13.00
N LEU A 65 28.17 10.19 13.12
CA LEU A 65 28.10 11.48 12.43
C LEU A 65 28.23 11.33 10.90
N GLU A 66 29.08 10.44 10.42
CA GLU A 66 29.17 10.12 8.99
C GLU A 66 27.86 9.52 8.46
N LYS A 67 27.21 8.63 9.23
CA LYS A 67 25.88 8.09 8.88
C LYS A 67 24.80 9.17 8.88
N LEU A 68 24.82 10.08 9.85
CA LEU A 68 23.88 11.19 9.94
C LEU A 68 24.04 12.13 8.73
N ASN A 69 25.27 12.51 8.40
CA ASN A 69 25.57 13.35 7.26
C ASN A 69 25.15 12.66 5.95
N SER A 70 25.49 11.38 5.77
CA SER A 70 25.06 10.60 4.62
C SER A 70 23.52 10.53 4.51
N SER A 71 22.83 10.33 5.62
CA SER A 71 21.35 10.31 5.65
C SER A 71 20.77 11.68 5.30
N THR A 72 21.39 12.77 5.76
CA THR A 72 20.99 14.15 5.46
C THR A 72 21.16 14.46 3.97
N ASP A 73 22.29 14.06 3.38
CA ASP A 73 22.53 14.20 1.93
C ASP A 73 21.50 13.42 1.12
N ASN A 74 21.16 12.20 1.57
CA ASN A 74 20.13 11.39 0.94
C ASN A 74 18.75 12.05 1.04
N ILE A 75 18.39 12.64 2.18
CA ILE A 75 17.14 13.39 2.33
C ILE A 75 17.11 14.56 1.34
N ASN A 76 18.14 15.40 1.35
CA ASN A 76 18.23 16.56 0.45
C ASN A 76 18.10 16.13 -1.03
N LYS A 77 18.77 15.02 -1.40
CA LYS A 77 18.68 14.47 -2.75
C LYS A 77 17.27 14.00 -3.10
N LEU A 78 16.62 13.25 -2.22
CA LEU A 78 15.26 12.75 -2.44
C LEU A 78 14.24 13.89 -2.49
N GLU A 79 14.43 14.95 -1.71
CA GLU A 79 13.59 16.15 -1.77
C GLU A 79 13.69 16.83 -3.14
N ILE A 80 14.90 17.00 -3.68
CA ILE A 80 15.12 17.54 -5.01
C ILE A 80 14.48 16.64 -6.09
N GLU A 81 14.72 15.32 -6.03
CA GLU A 81 14.12 14.37 -6.99
C GLU A 81 12.59 14.39 -6.93
N LEU A 82 12.00 14.51 -5.74
CA LEU A 82 10.56 14.61 -5.55
C LEU A 82 10.01 15.90 -6.16
N ASP A 83 10.69 17.02 -5.95
CA ASP A 83 10.28 18.32 -6.50
C ASP A 83 10.40 18.37 -8.03
N GLU A 84 11.46 17.78 -8.58
CA GLU A 84 11.64 17.59 -10.02
C GLU A 84 10.55 16.69 -10.62
N ALA A 85 10.24 15.56 -9.97
CA ALA A 85 9.19 14.65 -10.38
C ALA A 85 7.80 15.31 -10.31
N ASN A 86 7.52 16.04 -9.24
CA ASN A 86 6.27 16.77 -9.07
C ASN A 86 6.11 17.89 -10.10
N THR A 87 7.19 18.63 -10.37
CA THR A 87 7.21 19.68 -11.40
C THR A 87 6.95 19.08 -12.78
N THR A 88 7.64 17.98 -13.10
CA THR A 88 7.47 17.24 -14.35
C THR A 88 6.03 16.71 -14.49
N PHE A 89 5.48 16.12 -13.43
CA PHE A 89 4.09 15.65 -13.42
C PHE A 89 3.09 16.78 -13.67
N ARG A 90 3.25 17.93 -12.99
CA ARG A 90 2.40 19.10 -13.19
C ARG A 90 2.49 19.63 -14.63
N MET A 91 3.70 19.72 -15.18
CA MET A 91 3.92 20.14 -16.57
C MET A 91 3.26 19.18 -17.56
N LEU A 92 3.48 17.87 -17.42
CA LEU A 92 2.88 16.84 -18.28
C LEU A 92 1.35 16.85 -18.18
N MET A 93 0.80 16.98 -16.98
CA MET A 93 -0.65 17.03 -16.77
C MET A 93 -1.27 18.28 -17.40
N ALA A 94 -0.61 19.44 -17.25
CA ALA A 94 -1.04 20.69 -17.88
C ALA A 94 -1.01 20.57 -19.41
N GLU A 95 0.05 20.01 -19.97
CA GLU A 95 0.20 19.81 -21.41
C GLU A 95 -0.81 18.79 -21.96
N ALA A 96 -0.98 17.65 -21.30
CA ALA A 96 -1.99 16.64 -21.68
C ALA A 96 -3.40 17.24 -21.64
N SER A 97 -3.73 17.97 -20.58
CA SER A 97 -5.02 18.67 -20.43
C SER A 97 -5.23 19.71 -21.52
N ARG A 98 -4.20 20.49 -21.87
CA ARG A 98 -4.23 21.48 -22.95
C ARG A 98 -4.47 20.81 -24.30
N ARG A 99 -3.71 19.76 -24.62
CA ARG A 99 -3.87 18.97 -25.86
C ARG A 99 -5.25 18.34 -25.96
N LEU A 100 -5.79 17.81 -24.85
CA LEU A 100 -7.13 17.25 -24.78
C LEU A 100 -8.18 18.32 -25.06
N LYS A 101 -8.09 19.49 -24.42
CA LYS A 101 -9.02 20.62 -24.67
C LYS A 101 -9.00 21.05 -26.14
N VAL A 102 -7.82 21.14 -26.77
CA VAL A 102 -7.71 21.48 -28.19
C VAL A 102 -8.38 20.42 -29.07
N ARG A 103 -8.16 19.13 -28.82
CA ARG A 103 -8.82 18.04 -29.56
C ARG A 103 -10.33 18.01 -29.32
N ALA A 104 -10.77 18.21 -28.09
CA ALA A 104 -12.19 18.23 -27.73
C ALA A 104 -12.94 19.35 -28.47
N ARG A 105 -12.35 20.54 -28.58
CA ARG A 105 -12.91 21.65 -29.39
C ARG A 105 -13.01 21.31 -30.88
N LYS A 106 -12.02 20.60 -31.44
CA LYS A 106 -12.04 20.19 -32.86
C LYS A 106 -13.13 19.15 -33.16
N LEU A 107 -13.38 18.25 -32.22
CA LEU A 107 -14.32 17.14 -32.39
C LEU A 107 -15.77 17.55 -32.02
N GLY A 108 -15.96 18.38 -31.00
CA GLY A 108 -17.27 18.90 -30.60
C GLY A 108 -18.27 17.80 -30.28
N SER A 109 -19.44 17.85 -30.94
CA SER A 109 -20.61 17.01 -30.63
C SER A 109 -20.43 15.51 -30.90
N CYS A 110 -19.43 15.09 -31.69
CA CYS A 110 -19.20 13.66 -31.94
C CYS A 110 -18.69 12.92 -30.70
N ILE A 111 -18.07 13.63 -29.74
CA ILE A 111 -17.63 13.06 -28.46
C ILE A 111 -18.85 12.67 -27.62
N ASP A 112 -19.85 13.54 -27.51
CA ASP A 112 -21.04 13.27 -26.70
C ASP A 112 -21.88 12.14 -27.30
N LYS A 113 -21.93 12.05 -28.64
CA LYS A 113 -22.61 10.95 -29.34
C LYS A 113 -21.90 9.60 -29.15
N ALA A 114 -20.57 9.60 -29.09
CA ALA A 114 -19.78 8.37 -28.92
C ALA A 114 -19.71 7.89 -27.45
N ARG A 115 -19.91 8.80 -26.48
CA ARG A 115 -19.78 8.49 -25.04
C ARG A 115 -20.60 7.27 -24.58
N PRO A 116 -21.91 7.14 -24.89
CA PRO A 116 -22.71 6.01 -24.43
C PRO A 116 -22.18 4.65 -24.91
N PHE A 117 -21.65 4.59 -26.13
CA PHE A 117 -21.05 3.36 -26.68
C PHE A 117 -19.82 2.93 -25.86
N TYR A 118 -18.91 3.86 -25.55
CA TYR A 118 -17.70 3.53 -24.80
C TYR A 118 -18.00 3.22 -23.32
N GLU A 119 -18.99 3.86 -22.72
CA GLU A 119 -19.46 3.53 -21.37
C GLU A 119 -20.04 2.11 -21.31
N ALA A 120 -20.91 1.76 -22.26
CA ALA A 120 -21.45 0.40 -22.38
C ALA A 120 -20.36 -0.64 -22.66
N LEU A 121 -19.39 -0.31 -23.52
CA LEU A 121 -18.24 -1.18 -23.79
C LEU A 121 -17.39 -1.43 -22.54
N ASN A 122 -17.15 -0.38 -21.73
CA ASN A 122 -16.41 -0.53 -20.48
C ASN A 122 -17.18 -1.40 -19.48
N MET A 123 -18.49 -1.18 -19.34
CA MET A 123 -19.36 -1.99 -18.49
C MET A 123 -19.37 -3.47 -18.94
N SER A 124 -19.44 -3.73 -20.25
CA SER A 124 -19.38 -5.08 -20.81
C SER A 124 -18.06 -5.77 -20.49
N LYS A 125 -16.92 -5.06 -20.63
CA LYS A 125 -15.60 -5.61 -20.27
C LYS A 125 -15.50 -5.94 -18.78
N GLN A 126 -16.01 -5.06 -17.92
CA GLN A 126 -16.04 -5.31 -16.47
C GLN A 126 -16.90 -6.53 -16.15
N ALA A 127 -18.12 -6.62 -16.72
CA ALA A 127 -18.99 -7.77 -16.53
C ALA A 127 -18.36 -9.07 -17.04
N GLN A 128 -17.67 -9.03 -18.19
CA GLN A 128 -16.93 -10.17 -18.73
C GLN A 128 -15.83 -10.63 -17.78
N GLN A 129 -15.03 -9.71 -17.24
CA GLN A 129 -13.98 -10.04 -16.26
C GLN A 129 -14.59 -10.66 -14.99
N GLN A 130 -15.68 -10.10 -14.48
CA GLN A 130 -16.37 -10.67 -13.31
C GLN A 130 -16.93 -12.06 -13.61
N CYS A 131 -17.48 -12.28 -14.80
CA CYS A 131 -17.94 -13.58 -15.25
C CYS A 131 -16.81 -14.60 -15.33
N GLN A 132 -15.64 -14.21 -15.85
CA GLN A 132 -14.45 -15.07 -15.90
C GLN A 132 -13.98 -15.46 -14.50
N ILE A 133 -13.89 -14.48 -13.59
CA ILE A 133 -13.52 -14.74 -12.18
C ILE A 133 -14.53 -15.69 -11.53
N ALA A 134 -15.83 -15.47 -11.74
CA ALA A 134 -16.88 -16.34 -11.21
C ALA A 134 -16.82 -17.75 -11.81
N ALA A 135 -16.57 -17.87 -13.11
CA ALA A 135 -16.42 -19.16 -13.79
C ALA A 135 -15.22 -19.96 -13.26
N VAL A 136 -14.07 -19.31 -13.05
CA VAL A 136 -12.88 -19.96 -12.46
C VAL A 136 -13.16 -20.39 -11.02
N LYS A 137 -13.83 -19.56 -10.22
CA LYS A 137 -14.25 -19.93 -8.86
C LYS A 137 -15.18 -21.13 -8.87
N TYR A 138 -16.16 -21.14 -9.77
CA TYR A 138 -17.09 -22.26 -9.93
C TYR A 138 -16.36 -23.54 -10.36
N GLN A 139 -15.47 -23.45 -11.34
CA GLN A 139 -14.69 -24.61 -11.79
C GLN A 139 -13.89 -25.21 -10.64
N ARG A 140 -13.17 -24.37 -9.89
CA ARG A 140 -12.39 -24.83 -8.72
C ARG A 140 -13.28 -25.46 -7.66
N ALA A 141 -14.44 -24.87 -7.36
CA ALA A 141 -15.38 -25.44 -6.41
C ALA A 141 -15.92 -26.80 -6.90
N ASN A 142 -16.22 -26.92 -8.19
CA ASN A 142 -16.71 -28.16 -8.80
C ASN A 142 -15.64 -29.26 -8.80
N GLU A 143 -14.37 -28.93 -9.07
CA GLU A 143 -13.25 -29.86 -9.00
C GLU A 143 -13.09 -30.44 -7.58
N ILE A 144 -13.15 -29.60 -6.55
CA ILE A 144 -13.06 -30.05 -5.16
C ILE A 144 -14.27 -30.92 -4.78
N HIS A 145 -15.47 -30.52 -5.20
CA HIS A 145 -16.69 -31.30 -4.97
C HIS A 145 -16.61 -32.68 -5.63
N GLN A 146 -16.11 -32.75 -6.86
CA GLN A 146 -15.94 -33.99 -7.60
C GLN A 146 -14.90 -34.90 -6.93
N ALA A 147 -13.75 -34.34 -6.52
CA ALA A 147 -12.73 -35.11 -5.77
C ALA A 147 -13.28 -35.65 -4.44
N ALA A 148 -14.12 -34.88 -3.75
CA ALA A 148 -14.76 -35.33 -2.51
C ALA A 148 -15.77 -36.46 -2.76
N LYS A 149 -16.57 -36.39 -3.84
CA LYS A 149 -17.44 -37.49 -4.27
C LYS A 149 -16.66 -38.75 -4.61
N GLU A 150 -15.56 -38.63 -5.35
CA GLU A 150 -14.69 -39.76 -5.70
C GLU A 150 -14.10 -40.41 -4.45
N THR A 151 -13.71 -39.60 -3.46
CA THR A 151 -13.20 -40.10 -2.17
C THR A 151 -14.26 -40.90 -1.41
N VAL A 152 -15.53 -40.45 -1.40
CA VAL A 152 -16.65 -41.20 -0.79
C VAL A 152 -16.90 -42.50 -1.55
N ALA A 153 -16.98 -42.45 -2.88
CA ALA A 153 -17.19 -43.63 -3.70
C ALA A 153 -16.08 -44.68 -3.54
N LEU A 154 -14.82 -44.26 -3.45
CA LEU A 154 -13.69 -45.14 -3.16
C LEU A 154 -13.78 -45.75 -1.75
N ALA A 155 -14.22 -44.97 -0.76
CA ALA A 155 -14.43 -45.49 0.59
C ALA A 155 -15.56 -46.54 0.62
N GLU A 156 -16.67 -46.31 -0.08
CA GLU A 156 -17.78 -47.27 -0.22
C GLU A 156 -17.35 -48.56 -0.93
N ALA A 157 -16.63 -48.44 -2.05
CA ALA A 157 -16.11 -49.61 -2.78
C ALA A 157 -15.11 -50.44 -1.93
N ARG A 158 -14.26 -49.76 -1.15
CA ARG A 158 -13.31 -50.42 -0.23
C ARG A 158 -14.02 -51.09 0.94
N PHE A 159 -15.15 -50.55 1.39
CA PHE A 159 -16.01 -51.18 2.40
C PHE A 159 -16.66 -52.46 1.88
N LEU A 160 -17.28 -52.40 0.70
CA LEU A 160 -17.95 -53.56 0.08
C LEU A 160 -16.98 -54.72 -0.22
N SER A 161 -15.72 -54.42 -0.55
CA SER A 161 -14.71 -55.45 -0.86
C SER A 161 -14.06 -56.12 0.36
N LYS A 162 -14.15 -55.53 1.57
CA LYS A 162 -13.55 -56.05 2.81
C LYS A 162 -14.57 -56.45 3.89
N GLN A 163 -15.78 -56.78 3.47
CA GLN A 163 -16.94 -57.03 4.33
C GLN A 163 -16.75 -58.15 5.37
N HIS A 164 -15.74 -59.03 5.22
CA HIS A 164 -15.53 -60.18 6.11
C HIS A 164 -14.42 -60.01 7.18
N GLU A 165 -13.63 -58.94 7.16
CA GLU A 165 -12.45 -58.81 8.05
C GLU A 165 -12.47 -57.60 9.02
N TRP A 166 -13.30 -56.57 8.80
CA TRP A 166 -13.14 -55.29 9.50
C TRP A 166 -14.33 -55.00 10.42
N LYS A 167 -14.08 -54.93 11.74
CA LYS A 167 -14.96 -54.19 12.66
C LYS A 167 -14.84 -52.71 12.31
N PHE A 168 -15.98 -52.04 12.17
CA PHE A 168 -16.10 -50.62 11.82
C PHE A 168 -15.16 -49.78 12.70
N ASP A 169 -14.03 -49.36 12.15
CA ASP A 169 -12.96 -48.73 12.94
C ASP A 169 -13.24 -47.23 13.09
N SER A 170 -13.03 -46.67 14.28
CA SER A 170 -13.43 -45.29 14.63
C SER A 170 -12.77 -44.25 13.70
N ALA A 171 -11.53 -44.50 13.27
CA ALA A 171 -10.79 -43.63 12.36
C ALA A 171 -11.37 -43.63 10.92
N TRP A 172 -11.94 -44.75 10.47
CA TRP A 172 -12.56 -44.83 9.15
C TRP A 172 -13.93 -44.13 9.13
N GLN A 173 -14.66 -44.23 10.24
CA GLN A 173 -15.92 -43.51 10.47
C GLN A 173 -15.73 -41.98 10.47
N GLU A 174 -14.67 -41.50 11.11
CA GLU A 174 -14.30 -40.08 11.07
C GLU A 174 -13.88 -39.61 9.67
N MET A 175 -13.12 -40.43 8.93
CA MET A 175 -12.72 -40.12 7.56
C MET A 175 -13.93 -39.97 6.62
N LEU A 176 -14.91 -40.88 6.72
CA LEU A 176 -16.13 -40.83 5.93
C LEU A 176 -16.99 -39.62 6.30
N ASN A 177 -17.18 -39.35 7.60
CA ASN A 177 -17.91 -38.19 8.07
C ASN A 177 -17.27 -36.88 7.60
N ASN A 178 -15.94 -36.77 7.67
CA ASN A 178 -15.21 -35.59 7.19
C ASN A 178 -15.35 -35.40 5.67
N ALA A 179 -15.30 -36.48 4.89
CA ALA A 179 -15.51 -36.43 3.44
C ALA A 179 -16.95 -35.99 3.08
N ILE A 180 -17.95 -36.56 3.76
CA ILE A 180 -19.36 -36.21 3.59
C ILE A 180 -19.62 -34.75 3.98
N LEU A 181 -19.10 -34.29 5.12
CA LEU A 181 -19.23 -32.88 5.54
C LEU A 181 -18.63 -31.92 4.51
N LYS A 182 -17.49 -32.26 3.88
CA LYS A 182 -16.90 -31.47 2.81
C LYS A 182 -17.75 -31.39 1.55
N VAL A 183 -18.45 -32.48 1.18
CA VAL A 183 -19.39 -32.51 0.04
C VAL A 183 -20.64 -31.65 0.32
N PHE A 184 -21.13 -31.64 1.57
CA PHE A 184 -22.39 -30.97 1.92
C PHE A 184 -22.24 -29.49 2.30
N PHE A 185 -21.10 -29.07 2.85
CA PHE A 185 -20.95 -27.72 3.45
C PHE A 185 -19.99 -26.79 2.70
N MET A 186 -19.56 -27.12 1.48
CA MET A 186 -18.83 -26.18 0.62
C MET A 186 -19.79 -25.10 0.09
N LYS A 187 -19.88 -23.97 0.80
CA LYS A 187 -20.48 -22.71 0.35
C LYS A 187 -19.39 -21.69 0.01
#